data_AF-A0A1X7TP49-F1
#
_entry.id   AF-A0A1X7TP49-F1
#
_cell.length_a   1.000
_cell.length_b   1.000
_cell.length_c   1.000
_cell.angle_alpha   90.00
_cell.angle_beta   90.00
_cell.angle_gamma   90.00
#
_symmetry.space_group_name_H-M   'P 1'
#
loop_
_entity.id
_entity.type
_entity.pdbx_description
1 polymer ?
#
loop_
_entity_poly.entity_id
_entity_poly.type
_entity_poly.pdbx_seq_one_letter_code
_entity_poly.pdbx_strand_id
1 'polypeptide(L)'
;MSVIAWMDSIYEITNAKVVIICLYLNNNVIIDIDECNNTNGGFQQLCTNTFGSYYCSCNTGFNLRHNSFCADVDECSTGTNNCSHKCVNEIGSFHCECFSDEVLSDDRVSCK
;
A
#
# COMPACT_ATOMS: atom_id res chain seq x y z
N MET A 1 35.55 6.03 -4.39
CA MET A 1 34.25 5.93 -3.68
C MET A 1 33.33 5.17 -4.61
N SER A 2 33.21 3.86 -4.40
CA SER A 2 32.54 2.97 -5.36
C SER A 2 31.07 2.86 -4.97
N VAL A 3 30.22 3.50 -5.74
CA VAL A 3 28.76 3.34 -5.67
C VAL A 3 28.41 2.21 -6.62
N ILE A 4 27.80 1.14 -6.12
CA ILE A 4 27.12 0.16 -6.98
C ILE A 4 25.63 0.36 -6.71
N ALA A 5 25.02 1.27 -7.45
CA ALA A 5 23.57 1.45 -7.49
C ALA A 5 23.06 0.72 -8.73
N TRP A 6 22.44 -0.46 -8.55
CA TRP A 6 21.62 -1.05 -9.59
C TRP A 6 20.18 -0.57 -9.33
N MET A 7 19.78 0.50 -10.00
CA MET A 7 18.40 0.98 -10.00
C MET A 7 17.53 0.05 -10.86
N ASP A 8 17.35 -1.18 -10.42
CA ASP A 8 16.36 -2.06 -11.02
C ASP A 8 15.10 -1.99 -10.16
N SER A 9 14.13 -1.17 -10.60
CA SER A 9 12.76 -1.22 -10.11
C SER A 9 12.17 -2.57 -10.49
N ILE A 10 12.33 -3.59 -9.65
CA ILE A 10 11.68 -4.88 -9.88
C ILE A 10 10.23 -4.73 -9.44
N TYR A 11 9.35 -4.47 -10.40
CA TYR A 11 7.91 -4.58 -10.23
C TYR A 11 7.56 -6.06 -10.07
N GLU A 12 7.55 -6.60 -8.85
CA GLU A 12 6.83 -7.84 -8.60
C GLU A 12 5.32 -7.54 -8.66
N ILE A 13 4.65 -8.04 -9.71
CA ILE A 13 3.24 -7.77 -10.07
C ILE A 13 2.27 -8.48 -9.10
N THR A 14 2.58 -8.50 -7.82
CA THR A 14 1.70 -9.02 -6.79
C THR A 14 1.76 -8.12 -5.56
N ASN A 15 0.66 -7.38 -5.33
CA ASN A 15 0.32 -6.70 -4.06
C ASN A 15 0.93 -5.32 -3.79
N ALA A 16 0.98 -4.42 -4.77
CA ALA A 16 1.27 -3.00 -4.53
C ALA A 16 2.61 -2.74 -3.79
N LYS A 17 3.64 -3.54 -4.08
CA LYS A 17 4.99 -3.42 -3.52
C LYS A 17 5.99 -2.96 -4.58
N VAL A 18 6.83 -1.99 -4.24
CA VAL A 18 7.98 -1.57 -5.05
C VAL A 18 9.23 -1.97 -4.28
N VAL A 19 10.10 -2.81 -4.86
CA VAL A 19 11.35 -3.25 -4.22
C VAL A 19 12.53 -2.57 -4.92
N ILE A 20 13.42 -1.96 -4.14
CA ILE A 20 14.60 -1.23 -4.65
C ILE A 20 15.83 -1.73 -3.93
N ILE A 21 16.85 -2.17 -4.66
CA ILE A 21 18.07 -2.78 -4.12
C ILE A 21 19.12 -1.70 -3.87
N CYS A 22 19.65 -1.61 -2.65
CA CYS A 22 20.68 -0.64 -2.29
C CYS A 22 21.63 -1.20 -1.21
N LEU A 23 22.93 -1.27 -1.53
CA LEU A 23 23.99 -1.64 -0.60
C LEU A 23 25.22 -0.75 -0.83
N TYR A 24 25.93 -0.41 0.25
CA TYR A 24 27.20 0.31 0.16
C TYR A 24 28.34 -0.45 0.86
N LEU A 25 29.54 -0.38 0.27
CA LEU A 25 30.76 -1.00 0.78
C LEU A 25 31.65 0.04 1.47
N ASN A 26 31.83 -0.09 2.78
CA ASN A 26 32.76 0.69 3.59
C ASN A 26 33.87 -0.21 4.14
N ASN A 27 35.11 -0.08 3.65
CA ASN A 27 36.25 -0.89 4.10
C ASN A 27 35.97 -2.41 4.11
N ASN A 28 35.39 -2.93 3.02
CA ASN A 28 34.94 -4.33 2.87
C ASN A 28 33.80 -4.77 3.81
N VAL A 29 33.20 -3.84 4.55
CA VAL A 29 31.96 -4.08 5.29
C VAL A 29 30.78 -3.63 4.43
N ILE A 30 29.79 -4.50 4.28
CA ILE A 30 28.51 -4.14 3.66
C ILE A 30 27.70 -3.41 4.72
N ILE A 31 27.32 -2.17 4.43
CA ILE A 31 26.40 -1.42 5.27
C ILE A 31 25.13 -1.14 4.51
N ASP A 32 24.03 -1.27 5.25
CA ASP A 32 22.71 -0.95 4.79
C ASP A 32 22.51 0.57 4.79
N ILE A 33 21.80 1.07 3.79
CA ILE A 33 21.33 2.44 3.75
C ILE A 33 19.84 2.35 4.01
N ASP A 34 19.33 3.10 4.99
CA ASP A 34 17.89 3.17 5.22
C ASP A 34 17.30 4.27 4.34
N GLU A 35 16.74 3.89 3.19
CA GLU A 35 16.13 4.84 2.24
C GLU A 35 14.82 5.43 2.77
N CYS A 36 14.16 4.80 3.73
CA CYS A 36 12.92 5.28 4.32
C CYS A 36 13.14 6.53 5.19
N ASN A 37 14.35 6.70 5.75
CA ASN A 37 14.68 7.88 6.54
C ASN A 37 14.69 9.19 5.73
N ASN A 38 14.79 9.12 4.39
CA ASN A 38 14.73 10.30 3.54
C ASN A 38 13.39 10.37 2.81
N THR A 39 12.51 11.27 3.25
CA THR A 39 11.20 11.50 2.61
C THR A 39 10.38 10.22 2.39
N ASN A 40 10.47 9.25 3.31
CA ASN A 40 9.76 7.97 3.22
C ASN A 40 10.11 7.18 1.94
N GLY A 41 11.38 7.22 1.51
CA GLY A 41 11.81 6.58 0.26
C GLY A 41 11.19 7.19 -1.01
N GLY A 42 10.65 8.42 -0.92
CA GLY A 42 9.89 9.05 -2.01
C GLY A 42 8.49 8.46 -2.21
N PHE A 43 7.93 7.80 -1.19
CA PHE A 43 6.63 7.13 -1.26
C PHE A 43 5.57 7.77 -0.36
N GLN A 44 4.31 7.76 -0.78
CA GLN A 44 3.25 8.50 -0.10
C GLN A 44 2.86 7.93 1.27
N GLN A 45 2.75 6.59 1.39
CA GLN A 45 2.19 5.94 2.58
C GLN A 45 3.27 5.16 3.36
N LEU A 46 3.52 3.90 3.03
CA LEU A 46 4.43 3.06 3.81
C LEU A 46 5.74 2.86 3.07
N CYS A 47 6.86 3.06 3.78
CA CYS A 47 8.19 2.62 3.40
C CYS A 47 8.71 1.68 4.49
N THR A 48 9.25 0.53 4.08
CA THR A 48 9.88 -0.44 4.97
C THR A 48 11.29 -0.74 4.48
N ASN A 49 12.27 -0.35 5.30
CA ASN A 49 13.66 -0.67 5.05
C ASN A 49 13.94 -2.15 5.33
N THR A 50 14.76 -2.77 4.50
CA THR A 50 15.24 -4.15 4.66
C THR A 50 16.74 -4.20 4.39
N PHE A 51 17.46 -5.23 4.83
CA PHE A 51 18.90 -5.24 4.57
C PHE A 51 19.18 -5.42 3.07
N GLY A 52 19.81 -4.42 2.46
CA GLY A 52 20.15 -4.39 1.05
C GLY A 52 19.03 -3.98 0.10
N SER A 53 17.90 -3.55 0.63
CA SER A 53 16.76 -3.10 -0.16
C SER A 53 15.76 -2.35 0.71
N TYR A 54 14.82 -1.64 0.10
CA TYR A 54 13.61 -1.24 0.79
C TYR A 54 12.42 -1.56 -0.08
N TYR A 55 11.25 -1.65 0.55
CA TYR A 55 10.03 -1.70 -0.20
C TYR A 55 8.99 -0.72 0.31
N CYS A 56 8.18 -0.24 -0.62
CA CYS A 56 7.09 0.66 -0.32
C CYS A 56 5.75 0.01 -0.62
N SER A 57 4.73 0.34 0.16
CA SER A 57 3.38 -0.21 0.01
C SER A 57 2.30 0.79 0.41
N CYS A 58 1.10 0.60 -0.13
CA CYS A 58 -0.06 1.35 0.30
C CYS A 58 -0.70 0.73 1.56
N ASN A 59 -1.36 1.56 2.36
CA ASN A 59 -2.23 1.12 3.45
C ASN A 59 -3.38 0.26 2.89
N THR A 60 -3.98 -0.56 3.73
CA THR A 60 -5.21 -1.29 3.38
C THR A 60 -6.29 -0.30 2.93
N GLY A 61 -7.05 -0.67 1.89
CA GLY A 61 -8.02 0.22 1.24
C GLY A 61 -7.42 1.15 0.18
N PHE A 62 -6.12 1.04 -0.12
CA PHE A 62 -5.46 1.83 -1.16
C PHE A 62 -4.71 0.94 -2.15
N ASN A 63 -4.66 1.38 -3.41
CA ASN A 63 -3.92 0.75 -4.48
C ASN A 63 -2.83 1.67 -5.02
N LEU A 64 -1.66 1.08 -5.30
CA LEU A 64 -0.55 1.78 -5.92
C LEU A 64 -0.92 2.22 -7.34
N ARG A 65 -0.78 3.51 -7.59
CA ARG A 65 -0.86 4.17 -8.90
C ARG A 65 0.54 4.63 -9.32
N HIS A 66 0.60 5.30 -10.47
CA HIS A 66 1.86 5.86 -10.98
C HIS A 66 2.55 6.76 -9.94
N ASN A 67 3.88 6.84 -10.02
CA ASN A 67 4.71 7.73 -9.20
C ASN A 67 4.55 7.55 -7.69
N SER A 68 4.51 6.30 -7.19
CA SER A 68 4.54 6.03 -5.75
C SER A 68 3.35 6.62 -4.97
N PHE A 69 2.23 6.87 -5.67
CA PHE A 69 0.99 7.41 -5.11
C PHE A 69 0.00 6.29 -4.82
N CYS A 70 -0.66 6.35 -3.68
CA CYS A 70 -1.68 5.42 -3.23
C CYS A 70 -3.05 6.07 -3.39
N ALA A 71 -3.82 5.56 -4.35
CA ALA A 71 -5.20 5.98 -4.56
C ALA A 71 -6.14 5.09 -3.76
N ASP A 72 -7.19 5.71 -3.21
CA ASP A 72 -8.29 5.01 -2.57
C ASP A 72 -8.87 3.93 -3.50
N VAL A 73 -9.23 2.79 -2.91
CA VAL A 73 -9.94 1.73 -3.60
C VAL A 73 -11.42 1.95 -3.37
N ASP A 74 -12.15 2.29 -4.43
CA ASP A 74 -13.59 2.42 -4.32
C ASP A 74 -14.25 1.05 -4.36
N GLU A 75 -14.45 0.42 -3.19
CA GLU A 75 -15.06 -0.91 -3.09
C GLU A 75 -16.53 -0.93 -3.56
N CYS A 76 -17.20 0.23 -3.60
CA CYS A 76 -18.55 0.36 -4.13
C CYS A 76 -18.56 0.31 -5.66
N SER A 77 -17.61 0.98 -6.30
CA SER A 77 -17.46 0.97 -7.77
C SER A 77 -16.90 -0.35 -8.30
N THR A 78 -16.04 -1.04 -7.55
CA THR A 78 -15.50 -2.36 -7.95
C THR A 78 -16.46 -3.51 -7.66
N GLY A 79 -17.47 -3.30 -6.82
CA GLY A 79 -18.42 -4.33 -6.40
C GLY A 79 -17.82 -5.35 -5.42
N THR A 80 -16.71 -5.04 -4.74
CA THR A 80 -16.06 -5.94 -3.78
C THR A 80 -16.56 -5.78 -2.34
N ASN A 81 -17.48 -4.84 -2.09
CA ASN A 81 -17.99 -4.46 -0.77
C ASN A 81 -18.89 -5.50 -0.08
N ASN A 82 -19.51 -6.42 -0.83
CA ASN A 82 -20.47 -7.42 -0.32
C ASN A 82 -21.66 -6.85 0.49
N CYS A 83 -21.97 -5.55 0.39
CA CYS A 83 -23.10 -4.94 1.07
C CYS A 83 -24.42 -5.54 0.54
N SER A 84 -25.33 -5.88 1.45
CA SER A 84 -26.67 -6.36 1.09
C SER A 84 -27.51 -5.28 0.41
N HIS A 85 -27.35 -4.04 0.85
CA HIS A 85 -28.10 -2.89 0.38
C HIS A 85 -27.17 -1.84 -0.23
N LYS A 86 -27.00 -0.69 0.43
CA LYS A 86 -26.22 0.43 -0.11
C LYS A 86 -24.78 0.34 0.36
N CYS A 87 -23.84 0.50 -0.57
CA CYS A 87 -22.44 0.74 -0.26
C CYS A 87 -22.16 2.24 -0.27
N VAL A 88 -21.37 2.71 0.69
CA VAL A 88 -20.84 4.07 0.73
C VAL A 88 -19.32 3.99 0.81
N ASN A 89 -18.65 4.57 -0.18
CA ASN A 89 -17.20 4.59 -0.23
C ASN A 89 -16.65 5.67 0.71
N GLU A 90 -15.61 5.35 1.45
CA GLU A 90 -14.89 6.26 2.33
C GLU A 90 -13.39 6.22 2.01
N ILE A 91 -12.63 7.23 2.42
CA ILE A 91 -11.18 7.22 2.12
C ILE A 91 -10.52 6.11 2.96
N GLY A 92 -10.01 5.09 2.28
CA GLY A 92 -9.33 3.93 2.85
C GLY A 92 -10.26 2.81 3.32
N SER A 93 -11.57 2.91 3.08
CA SER A 93 -12.54 1.89 3.48
C SER A 93 -13.91 2.09 2.82
N PHE A 94 -14.89 1.32 3.25
CA PHE A 94 -16.29 1.53 2.90
C PHE A 94 -17.17 1.11 4.08
N HIS A 95 -18.43 1.55 4.06
CA HIS A 95 -19.45 1.01 4.94
C HIS A 95 -20.74 0.70 4.19
N CYS A 96 -21.53 -0.21 4.77
CA CYS A 96 -22.84 -0.57 4.25
C CYS A 96 -23.94 0.16 5.02
N GLU A 97 -24.96 0.59 4.30
CA GLU A 97 -26.17 1.20 4.84
C GLU A 97 -27.39 0.37 4.43
N CYS A 98 -28.32 0.18 5.36
CA CYS A 98 -29.56 -0.55 5.12
C CYS A 98 -30.67 0.38 4.61
N PHE A 99 -31.53 -0.14 3.74
CA PHE A 99 -32.75 0.55 3.35
C PHE A 99 -33.84 0.32 4.40
N SER A 100 -34.60 1.37 4.73
CA SER A 100 -35.70 1.36 5.72
C SER A 100 -35.25 1.11 7.17
N ASP A 101 -36.10 0.51 7.99
CA ASP A 101 -35.93 0.31 9.43
C ASP A 101 -35.08 -0.94 9.77
N GLU A 102 -34.51 -1.60 8.77
CA GLU A 102 -33.59 -2.74 8.97
C GLU A 102 -32.30 -2.29 9.63
N VAL A 103 -31.73 -3.18 10.45
CA VAL A 103 -30.52 -2.92 11.21
C VAL A 103 -29.34 -3.63 10.58
N LEU A 104 -28.19 -2.93 10.51
CA LEU A 104 -26.94 -3.53 10.07
C LEU A 104 -26.51 -4.61 11.08
N SER A 105 -26.33 -5.83 10.58
CA SER A 105 -25.91 -7.00 11.35
C SER A 105 -24.44 -6.87 11.80
N ASP A 106 -24.01 -7.72 12.74
CA ASP A 106 -22.65 -7.69 13.32
C ASP A 106 -21.53 -7.91 12.28
N ASP A 107 -21.84 -8.53 11.15
CA ASP A 107 -20.92 -8.71 10.01
C ASP A 107 -20.68 -7.42 9.22
N ARG A 108 -21.42 -6.34 9.54
CA ARG A 108 -21.37 -5.01 8.92
C ARG A 108 -21.69 -4.97 7.42
N VAL A 109 -22.24 -6.07 6.88
CA VAL A 109 -22.56 -6.18 5.45
C VAL A 109 -23.99 -6.68 5.20
N SER A 110 -24.59 -7.38 6.16
CA SER A 110 -25.97 -7.86 6.08
C SER A 110 -26.97 -6.91 6.73
N CYS A 111 -28.14 -6.74 6.14
CA CYS A 111 -29.27 -6.01 6.71
C CYS A 111 -30.38 -6.99 7.13
N LYS A 112 -30.94 -6.80 8.34
CA LYS A 112 -31.92 -7.70 8.95
C LYS A 112 -32.97 -6.95 9.77
#